data_AF-A0A147JTB3-F1
#
_entry.id   AF-A0A147JTB3-F1
#
_cell.length_a   1.000
_cell.length_b   1.000
_cell.length_c   1.000
_cell.angle_alpha   90.00
_cell.angle_beta   90.00
_cell.angle_gamma   90.00
#
_symmetry.space_group_name_H-M   'P 1'
#
loop_
_entity.id
_entity.type
_entity.pdbx_description
1 polymer ?
#
loop_
_entity_poly.entity_id
_entity_poly.type
_entity_poly.pdbx_seq_one_letter_code
_entity_poly.pdbx_strand_id
1 'polypeptide(L)'
;MLRSAAKNYRNVVVIVNPNEYNEVLKELREKDGELSDKTRERLAVDAFAHTARYDTIISNYLRGMFHGEEFPDSLSLTYKKIQNLRYGANPHQKAAFYGEDIKEPSITNARKLWGKELSYNNILDLGASLEVVKEFENPTCVIVKHTSPIGVATAERIFDAYKLAHQTDPISEFGGIVALNREVDADTAREMSKVFLDAIIAPKRKRTYVC
;
A
#
# COMPACT_ATOMS: atom_id res chain seq x y z
N MET A 1 23.53 -15.27 15.09
CA MET A 1 24.37 -14.18 14.55
C MET A 1 23.66 -12.82 14.67
N LEU A 2 22.58 -12.55 13.90
CA LEU A 2 21.91 -11.23 13.86
C LEU A 2 21.50 -10.68 15.25
N ARG A 3 20.71 -11.43 16.02
CA ARG A 3 20.23 -11.01 17.35
C ARG A 3 21.35 -10.74 18.35
N SER A 4 22.46 -11.50 18.25
CA SER A 4 23.61 -11.33 19.14
C SER A 4 24.40 -10.06 18.80
N ALA A 5 24.62 -9.78 17.51
CA ALA A 5 25.24 -8.54 17.06
C ALA A 5 24.37 -7.32 17.42
N ALA A 6 23.05 -7.39 17.17
CA ALA A 6 22.10 -6.34 17.55
C ALA A 6 22.08 -6.09 19.07
N LYS A 7 22.12 -7.14 19.90
CA LYS A 7 22.22 -6.99 21.36
C LYS A 7 23.52 -6.30 21.78
N ASN A 8 24.61 -6.54 21.06
CA ASN A 8 25.94 -5.96 21.30
C ASN A 8 26.22 -4.76 20.38
N TYR A 9 25.19 -3.98 20.01
CA TYR A 9 25.28 -2.93 18.99
C TYR A 9 26.39 -1.91 19.22
N ARG A 10 26.79 -1.67 20.48
CA ARG A 10 27.88 -0.76 20.84
C ARG A 10 29.24 -1.19 20.29
N ASN A 11 29.44 -2.50 20.10
CA ASN A 11 30.72 -3.09 19.69
C ASN A 11 30.64 -3.80 18.34
N VAL A 12 29.44 -4.19 17.89
CA VAL A 12 29.24 -4.95 16.65
C VAL A 12 28.13 -4.33 15.84
N VAL A 13 28.43 -4.01 14.58
CA VAL A 13 27.45 -3.49 13.61
C VAL A 13 26.81 -4.66 12.86
N VAL A 14 25.49 -4.62 12.72
CA VAL A 14 24.71 -5.60 11.94
C VAL A 14 23.90 -4.86 10.90
N ILE A 15 23.90 -5.35 9.65
CA ILE A 15 23.11 -4.77 8.56
C ILE A 15 22.28 -5.89 7.95
N VAL A 16 20.96 -5.71 7.95
CA VAL A 16 19.99 -6.71 7.43
C VAL A 16 19.34 -6.27 6.12
N ASN A 17 19.57 -5.03 5.68
CA ASN A 17 19.00 -4.47 4.47
C ASN A 17 20.13 -3.95 3.56
N PRO A 18 20.35 -4.54 2.36
CA PRO A 18 21.40 -4.11 1.45
C PRO A 18 21.31 -2.65 1.00
N ASN A 19 20.11 -2.05 1.04
CA ASN A 19 19.93 -0.64 0.68
C ASN A 19 20.65 0.33 1.63
N GLU A 20 21.05 -0.14 2.82
CA GLU A 20 21.73 0.68 3.82
C GLU A 20 23.25 0.72 3.64
N TYR A 21 23.80 -0.13 2.77
CA TYR A 21 25.26 -0.23 2.58
C TYR A 21 25.89 1.10 2.21
N ASN A 22 25.27 1.86 1.30
CA ASN A 22 25.82 3.14 0.85
C ASN A 22 25.89 4.19 1.97
N GLU A 23 24.86 4.28 2.79
CA GLU A 23 24.83 5.23 3.92
C GLU A 23 25.84 4.85 5.00
N VAL A 24 25.93 3.56 5.34
CA VAL A 24 26.89 3.06 6.32
C VAL A 24 28.33 3.26 5.82
N LEU A 25 28.63 2.91 4.57
CA LEU A 25 29.95 3.11 3.96
C LEU A 25 30.33 4.58 3.91
N LYS A 26 29.37 5.47 3.64
CA LYS A 26 29.60 6.91 3.65
C LYS A 26 29.99 7.38 5.06
N GLU A 27 29.22 7.01 6.09
CA GLU A 27 29.52 7.42 7.47
C GLU A 27 30.89 6.90 7.93
N LEU A 28 31.21 5.63 7.64
CA LEU A 28 32.53 5.06 7.96
C LEU A 28 33.68 5.84 7.31
N ARG A 29 33.54 6.27 6.04
CA ARG A 29 34.58 7.06 5.36
C ARG A 29 34.72 8.47 5.93
N GLU A 30 33.62 9.08 6.36
CA GLU A 30 33.59 10.44 6.91
C GLU A 30 34.07 10.51 8.37
N LYS A 31 33.98 9.41 9.11
CA LYS A 31 34.28 9.34 10.55
C LYS A 31 35.42 8.38 10.90
N ASP A 32 36.43 8.30 10.03
CA ASP A 32 37.66 7.52 10.27
C ASP A 32 37.40 6.06 10.69
N GLY A 33 36.44 5.41 10.04
CA GLY A 33 36.07 4.02 10.31
C GLY A 33 35.06 3.81 11.44
N GLU A 34 34.52 4.89 12.02
CA GLU A 34 33.52 4.81 13.09
C GLU A 34 32.09 5.08 12.62
N LEU A 35 31.12 4.50 13.33
CA LEU A 35 29.69 4.86 13.22
C LEU A 35 29.24 5.56 14.49
N SER A 36 28.31 6.51 14.37
CA SER A 36 27.67 7.11 15.53
C SER A 36 26.80 6.11 16.30
N ASP A 37 26.59 6.37 17.59
CA ASP A 37 25.64 5.60 18.41
C ASP A 37 24.25 5.57 17.78
N LYS A 38 23.79 6.70 17.24
CA LYS A 38 22.51 6.81 16.54
C LYS A 38 22.38 5.80 15.39
N THR A 39 23.44 5.63 14.59
CA THR A 39 23.44 4.64 13.49
C THR A 39 23.45 3.22 14.03
N ARG A 40 24.27 2.93 15.05
CA ARG A 40 24.34 1.59 15.66
C ARG A 40 23.01 1.17 16.31
N GLU A 41 22.36 2.09 17.02
CA GLU A 41 21.05 1.87 17.64
C GLU A 41 19.97 1.60 16.61
N ARG A 42 19.92 2.40 15.54
CA ARG A 42 18.98 2.20 14.43
C ARG A 42 19.16 0.83 13.79
N LEU A 43 20.38 0.47 13.42
CA LEU A 43 20.70 -0.83 12.82
C LEU A 43 20.38 -2.01 13.73
N ALA A 44 20.53 -1.86 15.05
CA ALA A 44 20.14 -2.88 16.02
C ALA A 44 18.62 -3.08 16.09
N VAL A 45 17.86 -1.98 16.09
CA VAL A 45 16.39 -2.01 16.01
C VAL A 45 15.94 -2.68 14.72
N ASP A 46 16.54 -2.30 13.58
CA ASP A 46 16.23 -2.86 12.26
C ASP A 46 16.50 -4.38 12.22
N ALA A 47 17.61 -4.83 12.82
CA ALA A 47 17.94 -6.25 12.91
C ALA A 47 16.93 -7.05 13.77
N PHE A 48 16.50 -6.53 14.91
CA PHE A 48 15.48 -7.20 15.73
C PHE A 48 14.12 -7.22 15.02
N ALA A 49 13.70 -6.11 14.41
CA ALA A 49 12.48 -6.03 13.62
C ALA A 49 12.49 -7.03 12.45
N HIS A 50 13.62 -7.18 11.77
CA HIS A 50 13.81 -8.17 10.71
C HIS A 50 13.62 -9.60 11.20
N THR A 51 14.23 -9.95 12.34
CA THR A 51 14.08 -11.31 12.91
C THR A 51 12.67 -11.57 13.44
N ALA A 52 12.02 -10.59 14.07
CA ALA A 52 10.63 -10.73 14.53
C ALA A 52 9.66 -10.96 13.36
N ARG A 53 9.86 -10.24 12.26
CA ARG A 53 9.10 -10.45 11.02
C ARG A 53 9.32 -11.86 10.46
N TYR A 54 10.57 -12.31 10.41
CA TYR A 54 10.92 -13.64 9.92
C TYR A 54 10.23 -14.75 10.74
N ASP A 55 10.34 -14.67 12.07
CA ASP A 55 9.71 -15.64 12.97
C ASP A 55 8.17 -15.61 12.87
N THR A 56 7.57 -14.42 12.68
CA THR A 56 6.12 -14.27 12.46
C THR A 56 5.66 -14.97 11.19
N ILE A 57 6.37 -14.78 10.07
CA ILE A 57 6.03 -15.40 8.78
C ILE A 57 6.11 -16.93 8.88
N ILE A 58 7.17 -17.47 9.50
CA ILE A 58 7.33 -18.91 9.68
C ILE A 58 6.24 -19.48 10.58
N SER A 59 5.98 -18.83 11.72
CA SER A 59 4.95 -19.27 12.66
C SER A 59 3.58 -19.35 12.00
N ASN A 60 3.19 -18.32 11.24
CA ASN A 60 1.92 -18.29 10.52
C ASN A 60 1.86 -19.36 9.41
N TYR A 61 2.96 -19.58 8.67
CA TYR A 61 3.03 -20.63 7.65
C TYR A 61 2.87 -22.03 8.24
N LEU A 62 3.65 -22.37 9.28
CA LEU A 62 3.59 -23.70 9.91
C LEU A 62 2.22 -23.96 10.53
N ARG A 63 1.62 -22.95 11.15
CA ARG A 63 0.27 -23.04 11.70
C ARG A 63 -0.77 -23.37 10.63
N GLY A 64 -0.76 -22.63 9.52
CA GLY A 64 -1.67 -22.89 8.39
C GLY A 64 -1.49 -24.29 7.80
N MET A 65 -0.25 -24.80 7.77
CA MET A 65 0.06 -26.13 7.23
C MET A 65 -0.36 -27.28 8.14
N PHE A 66 -0.26 -27.13 9.47
CA PHE A 66 -0.47 -28.24 10.41
C PHE A 66 -1.76 -28.19 11.21
N HIS A 67 -2.30 -26.99 11.46
CA HIS A 67 -3.46 -26.82 12.35
C HIS A 67 -4.71 -26.31 11.62
N GLY A 68 -4.57 -25.65 10.46
CA GLY A 68 -5.70 -25.16 9.67
C GLY A 68 -6.65 -24.23 10.43
N GLU A 69 -6.16 -23.62 11.52
CA GLU A 69 -6.97 -22.84 12.45
C GLU A 69 -7.18 -21.42 11.92
N GLU A 70 -8.44 -21.03 11.74
CA GLU A 70 -8.82 -19.70 11.21
C GLU A 70 -8.55 -18.58 12.23
N PHE A 71 -8.75 -18.85 13.51
CA PHE A 71 -8.60 -17.87 14.60
C PHE A 71 -7.73 -18.45 15.72
N PRO A 72 -6.40 -18.24 15.68
CA PRO A 72 -5.51 -18.85 16.64
C PRO A 72 -5.50 -18.15 17.99
N ASP A 73 -5.22 -18.92 19.05
CA ASP A 73 -5.01 -18.40 20.42
C ASP A 73 -3.92 -17.31 20.50
N SER A 74 -2.93 -17.38 19.60
CA SER A 74 -1.87 -16.37 19.48
C SER A 74 -1.72 -15.90 18.04
N LEU A 75 -2.15 -14.65 17.81
CA LEU A 75 -2.05 -13.95 16.54
C LEU A 75 -0.81 -13.04 16.51
N SER A 76 0.08 -13.26 15.54
CA SER A 76 1.23 -12.40 15.28
C SER A 76 1.12 -11.79 13.89
N LEU A 77 1.11 -10.46 13.82
CA LEU A 77 1.00 -9.68 12.58
C LEU A 77 2.27 -8.86 12.36
N THR A 78 2.71 -8.73 11.12
CA THR A 78 3.92 -7.96 10.77
C THR A 78 3.76 -7.21 9.46
N TYR A 79 3.98 -5.90 9.49
CA TYR A 79 3.80 -5.03 8.33
C TYR A 79 5.05 -4.20 8.07
N LYS A 80 5.29 -3.83 6.80
CA LYS A 80 6.31 -2.83 6.45
C LYS A 80 5.66 -1.48 6.28
N LYS A 81 6.25 -0.43 6.84
CA LYS A 81 5.82 0.94 6.55
C LYS A 81 6.09 1.26 5.09
N ILE A 82 5.06 1.74 4.40
CA ILE A 82 5.14 2.24 3.01
C ILE A 82 5.44 3.74 3.06
N GLN A 83 4.64 4.51 3.82
CA GLN A 83 4.83 5.96 3.94
C GLN A 83 4.21 6.52 5.23
N ASN A 84 4.63 7.73 5.63
CA ASN A 84 3.84 8.56 6.52
C ASN A 84 2.66 9.15 5.75
N LEU A 85 1.57 9.44 6.45
CA LEU A 85 0.44 10.19 5.89
C LEU A 85 0.39 11.58 6.51
N ARG A 86 -0.15 12.53 5.76
CA ARG A 86 -0.25 13.93 6.19
C ARG A 86 -1.04 14.07 7.50
N TYR A 87 -2.11 13.29 7.62
CA TYR A 87 -2.97 13.14 8.79
C TYR A 87 -3.79 11.85 8.64
N GLY A 88 -4.52 11.47 9.70
CA GLY A 88 -5.45 10.33 9.72
C GLY A 88 -6.76 10.63 9.01
N ALA A 89 -7.88 10.11 9.53
CA ALA A 89 -9.19 10.43 8.96
C ALA A 89 -9.50 11.94 9.04
N ASN A 90 -8.98 12.62 10.08
CA ASN A 90 -9.12 14.05 10.32
C ASN A 90 -7.76 14.74 10.52
N PRO A 91 -7.63 16.06 10.24
CA PRO A 91 -6.35 16.78 10.28
C PRO A 91 -5.55 16.74 11.58
N HIS A 92 -6.23 16.57 12.72
CA HIS A 92 -5.60 16.51 14.04
C HIS A 92 -4.99 15.13 14.38
N GLN A 93 -5.28 14.10 13.56
CA GLN A 93 -4.84 12.73 13.79
C GLN A 93 -3.54 12.47 13.02
N LYS A 94 -2.58 11.76 13.62
CA LYS A 94 -1.38 11.26 12.91
C LYS A 94 -1.70 9.91 12.25
N ALA A 95 -1.10 9.63 11.10
CA ALA A 95 -1.25 8.34 10.44
C ALA A 95 -0.01 7.93 9.62
N ALA A 96 0.08 6.63 9.35
CA ALA A 96 1.07 6.04 8.48
C ALA A 96 0.43 4.85 7.75
N PHE A 97 0.90 4.59 6.53
CA PHE A 97 0.43 3.48 5.71
C PHE A 97 1.43 2.35 5.77
N TYR A 98 0.93 1.16 6.11
CA TYR A 98 1.69 -0.07 6.21
C TYR A 98 1.12 -1.11 5.26
N GLY A 99 1.96 -2.02 4.77
CA GLY A 99 1.53 -3.09 3.89
C GLY A 99 2.38 -4.35 4.04
N GLU A 100 1.83 -5.43 3.53
CA GLU A 100 2.50 -6.72 3.37
C GLU A 100 2.92 -6.91 1.91
N ASP A 101 3.76 -7.91 1.67
CA ASP A 101 4.15 -8.29 0.32
C ASP A 101 3.09 -9.25 -0.25
N ILE A 102 2.01 -8.68 -0.76
CA ILE A 102 0.91 -9.43 -1.37
C ILE A 102 1.03 -9.48 -2.89
N LYS A 103 0.78 -10.67 -3.44
CA LYS A 103 0.89 -10.96 -4.89
C LYS A 103 -0.35 -10.53 -5.67
N GLU A 104 -1.50 -10.50 -5.03
CA GLU A 104 -2.73 -10.05 -5.67
C GLU A 104 -2.79 -8.53 -5.76
N PRO A 105 -3.53 -7.97 -6.71
CA PRO A 105 -3.77 -6.54 -6.78
C PRO A 105 -4.30 -5.94 -5.48
N SER A 106 -3.64 -4.90 -4.97
CA SER A 106 -4.07 -4.18 -3.78
C SER A 106 -3.54 -2.75 -3.77
N ILE A 107 -4.14 -1.89 -2.97
CA ILE A 107 -3.65 -0.53 -2.75
C ILE A 107 -2.23 -0.49 -2.17
N THR A 108 -1.79 -1.54 -1.45
CA THR A 108 -0.44 -1.62 -0.88
C THR A 108 0.65 -1.88 -1.92
N ASN A 109 0.30 -2.46 -3.08
CA ASN A 109 1.22 -2.72 -4.19
C ASN A 109 0.90 -1.90 -5.45
N ALA A 110 -0.07 -0.98 -5.37
CA ALA A 110 -0.38 -0.05 -6.43
C ALA A 110 0.76 0.97 -6.64
N ARG A 111 1.07 1.27 -7.90
CA ARG A 111 2.07 2.30 -8.23
C ARG A 111 1.39 3.61 -8.53
N LYS A 112 1.62 4.61 -7.68
CA LYS A 112 1.23 5.99 -7.95
C LYS A 112 2.01 6.56 -9.16
N LEU A 113 1.31 7.02 -10.20
CA LEU A 113 1.89 7.61 -11.41
C LEU A 113 1.84 9.13 -11.42
N TRP A 114 0.85 9.75 -10.78
CA TRP A 114 0.68 11.20 -10.80
C TRP A 114 -0.05 11.71 -9.54
N GLY A 115 -0.15 13.03 -9.38
CA GLY A 115 -0.98 13.68 -8.37
C GLY A 115 -0.29 13.91 -7.00
N LYS A 116 -1.05 14.51 -6.08
CA LYS A 116 -0.61 14.81 -4.71
C LYS A 116 -0.45 13.54 -3.89
N GLU A 117 0.29 13.58 -2.78
CA GLU A 117 0.37 12.43 -1.85
C GLU A 117 -1.03 11.97 -1.41
N LEU A 118 -1.24 10.65 -1.35
CA LEU A 118 -2.52 10.08 -0.94
C LEU A 118 -2.78 10.37 0.54
N SER A 119 -3.99 10.83 0.86
CA SER A 119 -4.45 10.95 2.24
C SER A 119 -4.89 9.59 2.80
N TYR A 120 -5.13 9.54 4.12
CA TYR A 120 -5.74 8.36 4.75
C TYR A 120 -7.08 7.98 4.10
N ASN A 121 -7.95 8.96 3.89
CA ASN A 121 -9.26 8.71 3.28
C ASN A 121 -9.12 8.27 1.81
N ASN A 122 -8.14 8.80 1.07
CA ASN A 122 -7.90 8.31 -0.30
C ASN A 122 -7.48 6.84 -0.30
N ILE A 123 -6.59 6.41 0.60
CA ILE A 123 -6.18 5.01 0.70
C ILE A 123 -7.36 4.11 1.05
N LEU A 124 -8.21 4.55 1.99
CA LEU A 124 -9.40 3.81 2.40
C LEU A 124 -10.39 3.64 1.24
N ASP A 125 -10.72 4.72 0.54
CA ASP A 125 -11.67 4.73 -0.57
C ASP A 125 -11.11 4.03 -1.82
N LEU A 126 -9.79 4.14 -2.08
CA LEU A 126 -9.10 3.37 -3.14
C LEU A 126 -9.12 1.88 -2.83
N GLY A 127 -8.89 1.49 -1.58
CA GLY A 127 -8.99 0.09 -1.15
C GLY A 127 -10.40 -0.45 -1.32
N ALA A 128 -11.41 0.27 -0.82
CA ALA A 128 -12.80 -0.13 -0.94
C ALA A 128 -13.25 -0.26 -2.40
N SER A 129 -12.98 0.75 -3.22
CA SER A 129 -13.35 0.74 -4.64
C SER A 129 -12.63 -0.36 -5.43
N LEU A 130 -11.35 -0.63 -5.12
CA LEU A 130 -10.59 -1.70 -5.74
C LEU A 130 -11.17 -3.09 -5.42
N GLU A 131 -11.51 -3.36 -4.15
CA GLU A 131 -12.10 -4.66 -3.79
C GLU A 131 -13.47 -4.86 -4.43
N VAL A 132 -14.31 -3.81 -4.51
CA VAL A 132 -15.60 -3.92 -5.20
C VAL A 132 -15.42 -4.17 -6.70
N VAL A 133 -14.51 -3.47 -7.38
CA VAL A 133 -14.36 -3.64 -8.84
C VAL A 133 -13.77 -5.01 -9.23
N LYS A 134 -13.07 -5.69 -8.30
CA LYS A 134 -12.51 -7.04 -8.50
C LYS A 134 -13.59 -8.13 -8.57
N GLU A 135 -14.76 -7.90 -7.99
CA GLU A 135 -15.89 -8.85 -8.02
C GLU A 135 -16.52 -9.00 -9.41
N PHE A 136 -16.17 -8.14 -10.36
CA PHE A 136 -16.76 -8.13 -11.70
C PHE A 136 -15.79 -8.61 -12.77
N GLU A 137 -16.24 -9.56 -13.59
CA GLU A 137 -15.46 -10.08 -14.72
C GLU A 137 -15.50 -9.15 -15.95
N ASN A 138 -16.68 -8.62 -16.29
CA ASN A 138 -16.89 -7.72 -17.43
C ASN A 138 -16.30 -6.32 -17.18
N PRO A 139 -16.07 -5.47 -18.20
CA PRO A 139 -15.62 -4.09 -17.99
C PRO A 139 -16.55 -3.32 -17.04
N THR A 140 -16.01 -2.93 -15.88
CA THR A 140 -16.78 -2.33 -14.79
C THR A 140 -16.06 -1.13 -14.22
N CYS A 141 -16.85 -0.11 -13.89
CA CYS A 141 -16.43 1.09 -13.17
C CYS A 141 -17.17 1.16 -11.84
N VAL A 142 -16.43 1.45 -10.77
CA VAL A 142 -16.95 1.68 -9.42
C VAL A 142 -16.52 3.06 -8.97
N ILE A 143 -17.46 3.86 -8.51
CA ILE A 143 -17.24 5.20 -7.97
C ILE A 143 -17.62 5.18 -6.49
N VAL A 144 -16.65 5.51 -5.65
CA VAL A 144 -16.79 5.51 -4.18
C VAL A 144 -16.56 6.91 -3.63
N LYS A 145 -17.29 7.24 -2.57
CA LYS A 145 -17.04 8.41 -1.74
C LYS A 145 -17.31 8.07 -0.29
N HIS A 146 -16.35 8.33 0.59
CA HIS A 146 -16.46 8.02 2.02
C HIS A 146 -16.86 6.55 2.24
N THR A 147 -16.13 5.64 1.61
CA THR A 147 -16.32 4.17 1.61
C THR A 147 -17.65 3.66 1.08
N SER A 148 -18.50 4.56 0.56
CA SER A 148 -19.83 4.21 0.04
C SER A 148 -19.80 4.21 -1.49
N PRO A 149 -20.25 3.15 -2.17
CA PRO A 149 -20.41 3.16 -3.62
C PRO A 149 -21.57 4.09 -4.00
N ILE A 150 -21.28 5.08 -4.84
CA ILE A 150 -22.27 6.04 -5.35
C ILE A 150 -22.61 5.80 -6.83
N GLY A 151 -21.80 4.99 -7.52
CA GLY A 151 -22.06 4.54 -8.88
C GLY A 151 -21.31 3.25 -9.17
N VAL A 152 -22.00 2.25 -9.72
CA VAL A 152 -21.40 1.01 -10.19
C VAL A 152 -22.07 0.64 -11.51
N ALA A 153 -21.28 0.44 -12.55
CA ALA A 153 -21.82 0.03 -13.83
C ALA A 153 -20.87 -0.88 -14.59
N THR A 154 -21.47 -1.82 -15.32
CA THR A 154 -20.80 -2.79 -16.18
C THR A 154 -21.28 -2.58 -17.61
N ALA A 155 -20.37 -2.62 -18.57
CA ALA A 155 -20.67 -2.45 -19.99
C ALA A 155 -19.68 -3.24 -20.87
N GLU A 156 -19.84 -3.17 -22.19
CA GLU A 156 -18.92 -3.80 -23.14
C GLU A 156 -17.56 -3.08 -23.25
N ARG A 157 -17.55 -1.75 -23.04
CA ARG A 157 -16.34 -0.93 -23.04
C ARG A 157 -16.20 -0.19 -21.71
N ILE A 158 -14.97 0.00 -21.28
CA ILE A 158 -14.69 0.67 -20.00
C ILE A 158 -15.16 2.13 -19.99
N PHE A 159 -15.11 2.81 -21.14
CA PHE A 159 -15.68 4.13 -21.35
C PHE A 159 -17.18 4.18 -21.03
N ASP A 160 -17.95 3.23 -21.56
CA ASP A 160 -19.40 3.17 -21.36
C ASP A 160 -19.73 2.82 -19.90
N ALA A 161 -18.95 1.94 -19.28
CA ALA A 161 -19.06 1.62 -17.87
C ALA A 161 -18.83 2.85 -16.98
N TYR A 162 -17.81 3.66 -17.27
CA TYR A 162 -17.59 4.92 -16.55
C TYR A 162 -18.79 5.87 -16.69
N LYS A 163 -19.26 6.09 -17.92
CA LYS A 163 -20.40 6.99 -18.16
C LYS A 163 -21.68 6.57 -17.43
N LEU A 164 -21.97 5.27 -17.42
CA LEU A 164 -23.14 4.74 -16.71
C LEU A 164 -22.98 4.86 -15.19
N ALA A 165 -21.79 4.59 -14.65
CA ALA A 165 -21.52 4.76 -13.23
C ALA A 165 -21.66 6.23 -12.82
N HIS A 166 -21.13 7.15 -13.62
CA HIS A 166 -21.26 8.60 -13.43
C HIS A 166 -22.72 9.07 -13.39
N GLN A 167 -23.57 8.52 -14.26
CA GLN A 167 -24.99 8.86 -14.34
C GLN A 167 -25.81 8.42 -13.12
N THR A 168 -25.26 7.59 -12.23
CA THR A 168 -25.99 7.09 -11.04
C THR A 168 -26.19 8.23 -10.03
N ASP A 169 -25.14 8.98 -9.72
CA ASP A 169 -25.20 10.18 -8.88
C ASP A 169 -24.10 11.19 -9.27
N PRO A 170 -24.33 12.00 -10.31
CA PRO A 170 -23.35 12.98 -10.80
C PRO A 170 -23.00 14.06 -9.78
N ILE A 171 -23.89 14.34 -8.82
CA ILE A 171 -23.67 15.36 -7.79
C ILE A 171 -22.69 14.83 -6.75
N SER A 172 -22.88 13.60 -6.29
CA SER A 172 -22.00 12.99 -5.28
C SER A 172 -20.63 12.63 -5.82
N GLU A 173 -20.47 12.39 -7.13
CA GLU A 173 -19.16 12.03 -7.73
C GLU A 173 -18.09 13.10 -7.58
N PHE A 174 -18.47 14.37 -7.41
CA PHE A 174 -17.48 15.42 -7.22
C PHE A 174 -16.58 15.13 -6.00
N GLY A 175 -15.28 14.96 -6.23
CA GLY A 175 -14.29 14.56 -5.24
C GLY A 175 -14.35 13.06 -4.88
N GLY A 176 -14.97 12.24 -5.72
CA GLY A 176 -15.03 10.79 -5.58
C GLY A 176 -13.75 10.10 -6.04
N ILE A 177 -13.68 8.80 -5.75
CA ILE A 177 -12.62 7.90 -6.19
C ILE A 177 -13.19 6.90 -7.19
N VAL A 178 -12.49 6.73 -8.30
CA VAL A 178 -12.91 5.83 -9.38
C VAL A 178 -12.00 4.61 -9.45
N ALA A 179 -12.56 3.41 -9.42
CA ALA A 179 -11.86 2.17 -9.69
C ALA A 179 -12.39 1.53 -10.99
N LEU A 180 -11.46 1.09 -11.84
CA LEU A 180 -11.76 0.43 -13.11
C LEU A 180 -11.05 -0.93 -13.16
N ASN A 181 -11.73 -1.99 -13.63
CA ASN A 181 -11.12 -3.31 -13.80
C ASN A 181 -10.51 -3.54 -15.20
N ARG A 182 -10.42 -2.48 -16.02
CA ARG A 182 -9.75 -2.46 -17.33
C ARG A 182 -8.86 -1.24 -17.44
N GLU A 183 -7.93 -1.29 -18.38
CA GLU A 183 -7.03 -0.17 -18.66
C GLU A 183 -7.82 1.07 -19.06
N VAL A 184 -7.34 2.24 -18.63
CA VAL A 184 -7.92 3.53 -19.00
C VAL A 184 -7.35 3.96 -20.35
N ASP A 185 -8.20 3.98 -21.37
CA ASP A 185 -7.87 4.53 -22.68
C ASP A 185 -8.00 6.06 -22.73
N ALA A 186 -7.58 6.66 -23.84
CA ALA A 186 -7.59 8.12 -24.00
C ALA A 186 -8.99 8.72 -23.95
N ASP A 187 -10.00 8.02 -24.44
CA ASP A 187 -11.39 8.50 -24.46
C ASP A 187 -11.96 8.50 -23.03
N THR A 188 -11.72 7.42 -22.28
CA THR A 188 -12.12 7.28 -20.88
C THR A 188 -11.41 8.32 -20.01
N ALA A 189 -10.10 8.53 -20.21
CA ALA A 189 -9.35 9.56 -19.51
C ALA A 189 -9.89 10.97 -19.79
N ARG A 190 -10.24 11.29 -21.04
CA ARG A 190 -10.83 12.58 -21.40
C ARG A 190 -12.20 12.77 -20.77
N GLU A 191 -13.04 11.74 -20.71
CA GLU A 191 -14.34 11.84 -20.05
C GLU A 191 -14.18 12.10 -18.55
N MET A 192 -13.36 11.30 -17.86
CA MET A 192 -13.10 11.46 -16.42
C MET A 192 -12.51 12.84 -16.09
N SER A 193 -11.70 13.42 -16.99
CA SER A 193 -11.09 14.74 -16.78
C SER A 193 -12.10 15.90 -16.71
N LYS A 194 -13.35 15.68 -17.11
CA LYS A 194 -14.42 16.68 -17.00
C LYS A 194 -14.95 16.84 -15.57
N VAL A 195 -14.68 15.87 -14.70
CA VAL A 195 -15.13 15.84 -13.31
C VAL A 195 -13.92 15.97 -12.40
N PHE A 196 -14.08 16.67 -11.27
CA PHE A 196 -13.06 16.67 -10.24
C PHE A 196 -13.09 15.33 -9.50
N LEU A 197 -12.08 14.49 -9.73
CA LEU A 197 -11.88 13.20 -9.07
C LEU A 197 -10.66 13.28 -8.14
N ASP A 198 -10.79 12.74 -6.95
CA ASP A 198 -9.73 12.79 -5.92
C ASP A 198 -8.61 11.78 -6.24
N ALA A 199 -8.99 10.58 -6.70
CA ALA A 199 -8.07 9.56 -7.15
C ALA A 199 -8.74 8.60 -8.15
N ILE A 200 -7.93 7.95 -8.99
CA ILE A 200 -8.37 6.93 -9.94
C ILE A 200 -7.45 5.72 -9.77
N ILE A 201 -7.99 4.51 -9.75
CA ILE A 201 -7.21 3.27 -9.75
C ILE A 201 -7.63 2.35 -10.89
N ALA A 202 -6.64 1.92 -11.68
CA ALA A 202 -6.88 1.04 -12.81
C ALA A 202 -5.67 0.16 -13.13
N PRO A 203 -5.85 -0.99 -13.79
CA PRO A 203 -4.73 -1.77 -14.30
C PRO A 203 -4.02 -1.05 -15.46
N LYS A 204 -2.72 -1.32 -15.64
CA LYS A 204 -1.87 -0.79 -16.75
C LYS A 204 -1.39 -1.88 -17.73
N ARG A 205 -1.81 -3.14 -17.51
CA ARG A 205 -1.59 -4.42 -18.25
C ARG A 205 -1.82 -5.55 -17.26
N LYS A 206 -2.15 -6.77 -17.73
CA LYS A 206 -2.52 -7.97 -16.92
C LYS A 206 -1.91 -7.92 -15.49
N ARG A 207 -2.72 -7.54 -14.50
CA ARG A 207 -2.48 -7.56 -13.04
C ARG A 207 -1.54 -6.51 -12.41
N THR A 208 -1.27 -5.36 -13.02
CA THR A 208 -0.59 -4.24 -12.31
C THR A 208 -1.49 -3.01 -12.23
N TYR A 209 -1.81 -2.56 -11.02
CA TYR A 209 -2.66 -1.39 -10.78
C TYR A 209 -1.85 -0.13 -10.54
N VAL A 210 -2.42 0.98 -10.99
CA VAL A 210 -1.82 2.30 -10.95
C VAL A 210 -2.81 3.27 -10.31
N CYS A 211 -2.30 4.13 -9.44
CA CYS A 211 -3.02 5.27 -8.86
C CYS A 211 -2.54 6.59 -9.46
#